data_AF-A0A6N7R0W8-F1
#
_entry.id   AF-A0A6N7R0W8-F1
#
_cell.length_a   1.000
_cell.length_b   1.000
_cell.length_c   1.000
_cell.angle_alpha   90.00
_cell.angle_beta   90.00
_cell.angle_gamma   90.00
#
_symmetry.space_group_name_H-M   'P 1'
#
loop_
_entity.id
_entity.type
_entity.pdbx_description
1 polymer ?
#
loop_
_entity_poly.entity_id
_entity_poly.type
_entity_poly.pdbx_seq_one_letter_code
_entity_poly.pdbx_strand_id
1 'polypeptide(L)'
;MKGQTYIIFAVVFAVIIAIFAVINVDAVEVNYLFGTGHAPLILVILFSVLMGAIITAAVGVFRVMRLQKELKIARKELNELKAHENPVVEAEPEELTSTEIAENDDTVK
;
A
#
# COMPACT_ATOMS: atom_id res chain seq x y z
N MET A 1 -2.32 -20.64 -1.86
CA MET A 1 -1.92 -21.05 -0.49
C MET A 1 -0.92 -20.11 0.20
N LYS A 2 -0.05 -19.36 -0.51
CA LYS A 2 1.04 -18.56 0.09
C LYS A 2 0.60 -17.48 1.10
N GLY A 3 -0.54 -16.82 0.89
CA GLY A 3 -1.06 -15.80 1.82
C GLY A 3 -1.63 -16.39 3.12
N GLN A 4 -2.18 -17.60 3.07
CA GLN A 4 -2.75 -18.26 4.26
C GLN A 4 -1.66 -18.71 5.22
N THR A 5 -0.48 -19.07 4.71
CA THR A 5 0.71 -19.37 5.53
C THR A 5 1.09 -18.18 6.41
N TYR A 6 1.08 -16.96 5.86
CA TYR A 6 1.36 -15.74 6.64
C TYR A 6 0.33 -15.54 7.77
N ILE A 7 -0.96 -15.76 7.49
CA ILE A 7 -2.02 -15.65 8.51
C ILE A 7 -1.79 -16.68 9.63
N ILE A 8 -1.47 -17.93 9.28
CA ILE A 8 -1.20 -18.99 10.26
C ILE A 8 0.00 -18.58 11.14
N PHE A 9 1.10 -18.12 10.54
CA PHE A 9 2.25 -17.64 11.31
C PHE A 9 1.92 -16.44 12.19
N ALA A 10 1.12 -15.49 11.70
CA ALA A 10 0.69 -14.33 12.48
C ALA A 10 -0.14 -14.74 13.70
N VAL A 11 -1.05 -15.72 13.55
CA VAL A 11 -1.84 -16.26 14.68
C VAL A 11 -0.94 -16.97 15.68
N VAL A 12 -0.04 -17.84 15.23
CA VAL A 12 0.91 -18.53 16.12
C VAL A 12 1.76 -17.52 16.88
N PHE A 13 2.25 -16.49 16.21
CA PHE A 13 3.04 -15.42 16.82
C PHE A 13 2.22 -14.60 17.83
N ALA A 14 0.97 -14.26 17.50
CA ALA A 14 0.07 -13.56 18.41
C ALA A 14 -0.20 -14.38 19.69
N VAL A 15 -0.37 -15.70 19.58
CA VAL A 15 -0.53 -16.60 20.74
C VAL A 15 0.73 -16.58 21.61
N ILE A 16 1.93 -16.63 21.01
CA ILE A 16 3.20 -16.55 21.75
C ILE A 16 3.30 -15.22 22.51
N ILE A 17 2.98 -14.09 21.87
CA ILE A 17 2.95 -12.77 22.52
C ILE A 17 1.94 -12.75 23.66
N ALA A 18 0.75 -13.31 23.46
CA ALA A 18 -0.30 -13.34 24.49
C ALA A 18 0.14 -14.14 25.72
N ILE A 19 0.75 -15.31 25.52
CA ILE A 19 1.32 -16.12 26.61
C ILE A 19 2.39 -15.32 27.35
N PHE A 20 3.31 -14.69 26.61
CA PHE A 20 4.35 -13.86 27.21
C PHE A 20 3.78 -12.69 28.01
N ALA A 21 2.70 -12.07 27.53
CA ALA A 21 2.03 -10.97 28.20
C ALA A 21 1.36 -11.40 29.51
N VAL A 22 0.75 -12.59 29.55
CA VAL A 22 0.15 -13.13 30.77
C VAL A 22 1.21 -13.49 31.80
N ILE A 23 2.30 -14.14 31.40
CA ILE A 23 3.39 -14.55 32.31
C ILE A 23 4.12 -13.34 32.89
N ASN A 24 4.19 -12.23 32.15
CA ASN A 24 4.93 -11.01 32.54
C ASN A 24 3.98 -9.84 32.83
N VAL A 25 2.77 -10.12 33.33
CA VAL A 25 1.80 -9.09 33.72
C VAL A 25 2.11 -8.47 35.08
N ASP A 26 3.06 -9.03 35.83
CA ASP A 26 3.47 -8.50 37.12
C ASP A 26 4.08 -7.10 36.96
N ALA A 27 3.67 -6.18 37.83
CA ALA A 27 4.14 -4.81 37.80
C ALA A 27 5.58 -4.73 38.33
N VAL A 28 6.46 -4.17 37.50
CA VAL A 28 7.87 -3.92 37.86
C VAL A 28 8.10 -2.41 37.83
N GLU A 29 9.03 -1.92 38.65
CA GLU A 29 9.45 -0.53 38.62
C GLU A 29 10.16 -0.21 37.29
N VAL A 30 9.67 0.82 36.61
CA VAL A 30 10.23 1.33 35.35
C VAL A 30 10.69 2.76 35.57
N ASN A 31 11.94 3.01 35.22
CA ASN A 31 12.53 4.35 35.23
C ASN A 31 12.27 5.01 33.88
N TYR A 32 11.32 5.93 33.83
CA TYR A 32 11.05 6.75 32.67
C TYR A 32 11.95 8.00 32.67
N LEU A 33 12.01 8.68 31.53
CA LEU A 33 12.86 9.87 31.36
C LEU A 33 12.53 11.01 32.35
N PHE A 34 11.31 11.06 32.87
CA PHE A 34 10.81 12.13 33.74
C PHE A 34 10.27 11.62 35.09
N GLY A 35 10.58 10.39 35.50
CA GLY A 35 10.12 9.84 36.78
C GLY A 35 10.11 8.32 36.79
N THR A 36 9.73 7.72 37.92
CA THR A 36 9.58 6.27 38.06
C THR A 36 8.11 5.88 38.21
N GLY A 37 7.75 4.69 37.76
CA GLY A 37 6.39 4.18 37.86
C GLY A 37 6.34 2.66 37.75
N HIS A 38 5.30 2.04 38.27
CA HIS A 38 5.14 0.59 38.23
C HIS A 38 4.23 0.20 37.08
N ALA A 39 4.75 -0.61 36.16
CA ALA A 39 3.99 -1.13 35.03
C ALA A 39 4.53 -2.52 34.64
N PRO A 40 3.68 -3.39 34.07
CA PRO A 40 4.15 -4.63 33.47
C PRO A 40 5.14 -4.33 32.32
N LEU A 41 6.32 -4.95 32.35
CA LEU A 41 7.38 -4.68 31.37
C LEU A 41 6.91 -4.90 29.92
N ILE A 42 6.07 -5.91 29.70
CA ILE A 42 5.52 -6.23 28.37
C ILE A 42 4.71 -5.07 27.77
N LEU A 43 3.96 -4.31 28.59
CA LEU A 43 3.20 -3.17 28.09
C LEU A 43 4.13 -2.07 27.56
N VAL A 44 5.24 -1.82 28.26
CA VAL A 44 6.26 -0.84 27.84
C VAL A 44 6.92 -1.28 26.54
N ILE A 45 7.24 -2.57 26.39
CA ILE A 45 7.82 -3.13 25.16
C ILE A 45 6.82 -3.00 23.99
N LEU A 46 5.57 -3.43 24.18
CA LEU A 46 4.54 -3.35 23.14
C LEU A 46 4.31 -1.90 22.69
N PHE A 47 4.24 -0.96 23.63
CA PHE A 47 4.12 0.46 23.30
C PHE A 47 5.33 0.97 22.53
N SER A 48 6.54 0.57 22.91
CA SER A 48 7.79 0.96 22.24
C SER A 48 7.86 0.42 20.81
N VAL A 49 7.49 -0.85 20.60
CA VAL A 49 7.41 -1.48 19.28
C VAL A 49 6.35 -0.80 18.42
N LEU A 50 5.17 -0.52 18.99
CA LEU A 50 4.10 0.22 18.31
C LEU A 50 4.58 1.60 17.86
N MET A 51 5.25 2.34 18.75
CA MET A 51 5.80 3.66 18.42
C MET A 51 6.83 3.58 17.29
N GLY A 52 7.72 2.59 17.33
CA GLY A 52 8.68 2.34 16.25
C GLY A 52 8.01 2.02 14.91
N ALA A 53 6.94 1.21 14.93
CA ALA A 53 6.15 0.90 13.74
C ALA A 53 5.45 2.14 13.16
N ILE A 54 4.87 2.99 14.02
CA ILE A 54 4.23 4.25 13.62
C ILE A 54 5.26 5.18 12.96
N ILE A 55 6.43 5.38 13.58
CA ILE A 55 7.50 6.22 13.03
C ILE A 55 7.96 5.68 11.68
N THR A 56 8.19 4.37 11.59
CA THR A 56 8.63 3.72 10.34
C THR A 56 7.58 3.87 9.24
N ALA A 57 6.30 3.67 9.56
CA ALA A 57 5.21 3.86 8.62
C ALA A 57 5.12 5.31 8.13
N ALA A 58 5.23 6.29 9.04
CA ALA A 58 5.21 7.71 8.70
C ALA A 58 6.34 8.09 7.73
N VAL A 59 7.58 7.65 8.02
CA VAL A 59 8.74 7.85 7.14
C VAL A 59 8.54 7.15 5.78
N GLY A 60 8.00 5.93 5.80
CA GLY A 60 7.67 5.18 4.59
C GLY A 60 6.67 5.91 3.69
N VAL A 61 5.56 6.40 4.26
CA VAL A 61 4.56 7.19 3.54
C VAL A 61 5.17 8.45 2.93
N PHE A 62 5.97 9.19 3.71
CA PHE A 62 6.63 10.39 3.21
C PHE A 62 7.55 10.11 2.01
N ARG A 63 8.30 8.99 2.06
CA ARG A 63 9.16 8.58 0.95
C ARG A 63 8.35 8.17 -0.28
N VAL A 64 7.28 7.41 -0.12
CA VAL A 64 6.38 7.02 -1.22
C VAL A 64 5.78 8.26 -1.89
N MET A 65 5.35 9.25 -1.12
CA MET A 65 4.82 10.50 -1.68
C MET A 65 5.85 11.27 -2.52
N ARG A 66 7.11 11.33 -2.08
CA ARG A 66 8.19 11.94 -2.88
C ARG A 66 8.42 11.18 -4.19
N LEU A 67 8.53 9.86 -4.11
CA LEU A 67 8.70 9.00 -5.28
C LEU A 67 7.54 9.13 -6.28
N GLN A 68 6.30 9.25 -5.80
CA GLN A 68 5.14 9.49 -6.66
C GLN A 68 5.20 10.84 -7.38
N LYS A 69 5.70 11.89 -6.72
CA LYS A 69 5.91 13.20 -7.36
C LYS A 69 6.98 13.13 -8.45
N GLU A 70 8.13 12.53 -8.14
CA GLU A 70 9.21 12.32 -9.11
C GLU A 70 8.74 11.49 -10.31
N LEU A 71 7.97 10.41 -10.07
CA LEU A 71 7.36 9.62 -11.14
C LEU A 71 6.41 10.45 -12.02
N LYS A 72 5.62 11.35 -11.43
CA LYS A 72 4.71 12.22 -12.19
C LYS A 72 5.48 13.20 -13.07
N ILE A 73 6.56 13.78 -12.56
CA ILE A 73 7.43 14.70 -13.31
C ILE A 73 8.13 13.95 -14.45
N ALA A 74 8.81 12.85 -14.16
CA ALA A 74 9.51 12.04 -15.16
C ALA A 74 8.56 11.53 -16.26
N ARG A 75 7.33 11.14 -15.91
CA ARG A 75 6.30 10.77 -16.89
C ARG A 75 5.87 11.95 -17.78
N LYS A 76 5.80 13.16 -17.23
CA LYS A 76 5.45 14.37 -17.99
C LYS A 76 6.55 14.69 -19.00
N GLU A 77 7.81 14.66 -18.59
CA GLU A 77 8.97 14.88 -19.48
C GLU A 77 9.01 13.85 -20.61
N LEU A 78 8.83 12.55 -20.31
CA LEU A 78 8.76 11.52 -21.35
C LEU A 78 7.64 11.76 -22.37
N ASN A 79 6.47 12.23 -21.91
CA ASN A 79 5.36 12.55 -22.81
C ASN A 79 5.64 13.79 -23.66
N GLU A 80 6.30 14.80 -23.10
CA GLU A 80 6.71 16.00 -23.82
C GLU A 80 7.77 15.69 -24.88
N LEU A 81 8.81 14.91 -24.55
CA LEU A 81 9.82 14.49 -25.53
C LEU A 81 9.20 13.64 -26.67
N LYS A 82 8.31 12.70 -26.34
CA LYS A 82 7.58 11.91 -27.35
C LYS A 82 6.69 12.77 -28.25
N ALA A 83 6.14 13.86 -27.73
CA ALA A 83 5.37 14.81 -28.52
C ALA A 83 6.24 15.67 -29.45
N HIS A 84 7.53 15.85 -29.15
CA HIS A 84 8.47 16.60 -29.98
C HIS A 84 9.18 15.72 -31.04
N GLU A 85 9.19 14.40 -30.87
CA GLU A 85 9.80 13.45 -31.83
C GLU A 85 8.84 13.06 -32.98
N ASN A 86 7.55 13.43 -32.93
CA ASN A 86 6.56 13.18 -33.98
C ASN A 86 5.78 14.45 -34.40
N PRO A 87 6.30 15.25 -35.33
CA PRO A 87 5.45 16.02 -36.22
C PRO A 87 5.10 15.13 -37.43
N VAL A 88 3.80 14.80 -37.58
CA VAL A 88 3.17 14.08 -38.72
C VAL A 88 3.13 12.56 -38.62
N VAL A 89 2.08 12.02 -37.98
CA VAL A 89 1.16 11.00 -38.53
C VAL A 89 -0.19 11.24 -37.81
N GLU A 90 -1.01 12.13 -38.35
CA GLU A 90 -2.26 11.79 -39.08
C GLU A 90 -3.45 11.75 -38.09
N ALA A 91 -4.08 12.91 -37.89
CA ALA A 91 -5.32 13.32 -38.56
C ALA A 91 -6.54 12.52 -38.05
N GLU A 92 -7.48 13.23 -37.42
CA GLU A 92 -8.86 12.76 -37.26
C GLU A 92 -9.40 12.20 -38.58
N PRO A 93 -10.25 11.19 -38.49
CA PRO A 93 -11.51 11.32 -39.21
C PRO A 93 -12.69 11.13 -38.26
N GLU A 94 -13.43 12.24 -38.15
CA GLU A 94 -14.87 12.34 -38.36
C GLU A 94 -15.81 11.30 -37.73
N GLU A 95 -16.75 11.83 -36.95
CA GLU A 95 -18.07 11.25 -36.75
C GLU A 95 -18.72 10.85 -38.09
N LEU A 96 -19.15 9.59 -38.23
CA LEU A 96 -20.25 9.23 -39.11
C LEU A 96 -21.23 8.35 -38.35
N THR A 97 -22.37 8.97 -38.04
CA THR A 97 -23.64 8.32 -37.71
C THR A 97 -24.28 7.81 -38.99
N SER A 98 -25.21 6.83 -38.89
CA SER A 98 -26.01 6.16 -39.95
C SER A 98 -25.31 4.93 -40.56
N THR A 99 -25.91 3.75 -40.77
CA THR A 99 -27.31 3.31 -40.82
C THR A 99 -27.36 1.76 -40.83
N GLU A 100 -28.48 1.19 -40.39
CA GLU A 100 -29.05 -0.10 -40.84
C GLU A 100 -28.30 -1.42 -40.56
N ILE A 101 -28.65 -2.03 -39.41
CA ILE A 101 -28.69 -3.49 -39.28
C ILE A 101 -30.01 -3.95 -39.93
N ALA A 102 -29.96 -4.26 -41.23
CA ALA A 102 -30.97 -5.05 -41.89
C ALA A 102 -30.35 -5.72 -43.13
N GLU A 103 -29.80 -6.92 -42.96
CA GLU A 103 -29.79 -7.85 -44.08
C GLU A 103 -30.23 -9.24 -43.60
N ASN A 104 -31.29 -9.64 -44.27
CA ASN A 104 -32.14 -10.79 -44.10
C ASN A 104 -31.37 -12.07 -44.47
N ASP A 105 -31.42 -13.06 -43.58
CA ASP A 105 -31.06 -14.44 -43.86
C ASP A 105 -32.15 -15.04 -44.76
N ASP A 106 -31.96 -14.90 -46.07
CA ASP A 106 -32.75 -15.59 -47.08
C ASP A 106 -31.93 -16.71 -47.73
N THR A 107 -32.25 -17.93 -47.27
CA THR A 107 -32.56 -19.10 -48.11
C THR A 107 -31.64 -19.42 -49.30
N VAL A 108 -30.76 -20.43 -49.13
CA VAL A 108 -30.37 -21.32 -50.25
C VAL A 108 -30.25 -22.78 -49.79
N LYS A 109 -31.30 -23.54 -50.13
CA LYS A 109 -31.41 -24.99 -50.40
C LYS A 109 -31.02 -26.02 -49.33
#